data_AF-A0A6N4H3T4-F1
#
_entry.id   AF-A0A6N4H3T4-F1
#
_cell.length_a   1.000
_cell.length_b   1.000
_cell.length_c   1.000
_cell.angle_alpha   90.00
_cell.angle_beta   90.00
_cell.angle_gamma   90.00
#
_symmetry.space_group_name_H-M   'P 1'
#
loop_
_entity.id
_entity.type
_entity.pdbx_description
1 polymer ?
#
loop_
_entity_poly.entity_id
_entity_poly.type
_entity_poly.pdbx_seq_one_letter_code
_entity_poly.pdbx_strand_id
1 'polypeptide(L)'
;MEDYILREINRIGELIAALLNKIGLMRQSASPEQIRTTAKTELAEKLDIDIDTLLDEPDFIGRLTDEYGFGDQELDKFAELLFDMAAASEQHAERLRLAAAVGAIYSYLDAKKAPASLNRYYILKDLDKYIKEPQ
;
A
#
# COMPACT_ATOMS: atom_id res chain seq x y z
N MET A 1 9.51 -14.38 -26.06
CA MET A 1 9.97 -13.13 -25.42
C MET A 1 9.01 -12.71 -24.31
N GLU A 2 7.69 -12.82 -24.51
CA GLU A 2 6.68 -12.62 -23.45
C GLU A 2 6.94 -13.45 -22.18
N ASP A 3 7.34 -14.73 -22.31
CA ASP A 3 7.67 -15.59 -21.16
C ASP A 3 8.78 -15.06 -20.26
N TYR A 4 9.72 -14.27 -20.79
CA TYR A 4 10.82 -13.72 -19.99
C TYR A 4 10.35 -12.51 -19.19
N ILE A 5 9.60 -11.60 -19.82
CA ILE A 5 9.04 -10.41 -19.18
C ILE A 5 8.06 -10.81 -18.08
N LEU A 6 7.16 -11.75 -18.37
CA LEU A 6 6.18 -12.21 -17.38
C LEU A 6 6.84 -12.91 -16.18
N ARG A 7 7.93 -13.66 -16.40
CA ARG A 7 8.69 -14.28 -15.31
C ARG A 7 9.40 -13.25 -14.44
N GLU A 8 9.96 -12.20 -15.04
CA GLU A 8 10.62 -11.13 -14.27
C GLU A 8 9.59 -10.32 -13.47
N ILE A 9 8.43 -10.00 -14.04
CA ILE A 9 7.32 -9.35 -13.31
C ILE A 9 6.87 -10.22 -12.12
N ASN A 10 6.65 -11.52 -12.34
CA ASN A 10 6.25 -12.43 -11.27
C ASN A 10 7.31 -12.52 -10.16
N ARG A 11 8.59 -12.55 -10.53
CA ARG A 11 9.69 -12.57 -9.56
C ARG A 11 9.75 -11.28 -8.73
N ILE A 12 9.51 -10.13 -9.35
CA ILE A 12 9.43 -8.84 -8.66
C ILE A 12 8.23 -8.86 -7.70
N GLY A 13 7.06 -9.31 -8.16
CA GLY A 13 5.86 -9.46 -7.33
C GLY A 13 6.08 -10.35 -6.11
N GLU A 14 6.74 -11.51 -6.25
CA GLU A 14 7.07 -12.39 -5.13
C GLU A 14 7.99 -11.73 -4.10
N LEU A 15 8.99 -10.96 -4.55
CA LEU A 15 9.90 -10.23 -3.66
C LEU A 15 9.17 -9.13 -2.90
N ILE A 16 8.24 -8.43 -3.56
CA ILE A 16 7.44 -7.37 -2.93
C ILE A 16 6.41 -7.97 -1.97
N ALA A 17 5.78 -9.08 -2.31
CA ALA A 17 4.89 -9.81 -1.41
C ALA A 17 5.63 -10.25 -0.14
N ALA A 18 6.86 -10.77 -0.27
CA ALA A 18 7.70 -11.12 0.88
C ALA A 18 8.04 -9.89 1.74
N LEU A 19 8.32 -8.75 1.10
CA LEU A 19 8.58 -7.48 1.80
C LEU A 19 7.35 -6.99 2.57
N LEU A 20 6.17 -6.96 1.94
CA LEU A 20 4.92 -6.55 2.60
C LEU A 20 4.58 -7.48 3.76
N ASN A 21 4.82 -8.78 3.63
CA ASN A 21 4.68 -9.73 4.74
C ASN A 21 5.63 -9.42 5.89
N LYS A 22 6.92 -9.16 5.60
CA LYS A 22 7.91 -8.79 6.61
C LYS A 22 7.49 -7.52 7.35
N ILE A 23 7.08 -6.48 6.62
CA ILE A 23 6.58 -5.23 7.21
C ILE A 23 5.33 -5.48 8.06
N GLY A 24 4.39 -6.30 7.56
CA GLY A 24 3.21 -6.72 8.30
C GLY A 24 3.52 -7.41 9.64
N LEU A 25 4.57 -8.21 9.70
CA LEU A 25 5.04 -8.84 10.95
C LEU A 25 5.70 -7.83 11.90
N MET A 26 6.44 -6.85 11.37
CA MET A 26 7.07 -5.81 12.18
C MET A 26 6.04 -4.98 12.96
N ARG A 27 4.81 -4.84 12.45
CA ARG A 27 3.70 -4.15 13.13
C ARG A 27 3.38 -4.69 14.53
N GLN A 28 3.79 -5.92 14.83
CA GLN A 28 3.56 -6.55 16.14
C GLN A 28 4.60 -6.14 17.19
N SER A 29 5.75 -5.59 16.80
CA SER A 29 6.88 -5.36 17.72
C SER A 29 7.66 -4.06 17.50
N ALA A 30 7.48 -3.37 16.38
CA ALA A 30 8.15 -2.11 16.06
C ALA A 30 7.23 -0.89 16.30
N SER A 31 7.85 0.27 16.52
CA SER A 31 7.10 1.53 16.60
C SER A 31 6.58 1.98 15.23
N PRO A 32 5.49 2.77 15.17
CA PRO A 32 4.95 3.29 13.91
C PRO A 32 5.98 4.02 13.04
N GLU A 33 6.87 4.81 13.64
CA GLU A 33 7.94 5.50 12.93
C GLU A 33 8.99 4.56 12.32
N GLN A 34 9.34 3.49 13.03
CA GLN A 34 10.25 2.47 12.50
C GLN A 34 9.62 1.72 11.33
N ILE A 35 8.34 1.38 11.42
CA ILE A 35 7.59 0.72 10.34
C ILE A 35 7.53 1.64 9.13
N ARG A 36 7.16 2.91 9.31
CA ARG A 36 7.10 3.92 8.24
C ARG A 36 8.45 4.12 7.56
N THR A 37 9.52 4.27 8.34
CA THR A 37 10.88 4.46 7.79
C THR A 37 11.32 3.23 7.01
N THR A 38 11.13 2.03 7.57
CA THR A 38 11.50 0.77 6.91
C THR A 38 10.70 0.58 5.62
N ALA A 39 9.40 0.85 5.68
CA ALA A 39 8.51 0.75 4.53
C ALA A 39 8.91 1.71 3.41
N LYS A 40 9.11 3.00 3.70
CA LYS A 40 9.53 3.98 2.68
C LYS A 40 10.86 3.57 2.04
N THR A 41 11.85 3.14 2.82
CA THR A 41 13.16 2.75 2.28
C THR A 41 13.11 1.44 1.50
N GLU A 42 12.61 0.36 2.10
CA GLU A 42 12.65 -0.96 1.47
C GLU A 42 11.69 -1.04 0.27
N LEU A 43 10.54 -0.35 0.30
CA LEU A 43 9.67 -0.31 -0.88
C LEU A 43 10.26 0.56 -1.97
N ALA A 44 10.86 1.71 -1.66
CA ALA A 44 11.51 2.53 -2.68
C ALA A 44 12.64 1.77 -3.38
N GLU A 45 13.44 1.00 -2.63
CA GLU A 45 14.48 0.14 -3.21
C GLU A 45 13.94 -0.97 -4.10
N LYS A 46 12.76 -1.53 -3.79
CA LYS A 46 12.17 -2.63 -4.56
C LYS A 46 11.35 -2.17 -5.76
N LEU A 47 10.68 -1.02 -5.63
CA LEU A 47 9.86 -0.44 -6.68
C LEU A 47 10.66 0.49 -7.59
N ASP A 48 11.89 0.87 -7.21
CA ASP A 48 12.69 1.90 -7.90
C ASP A 48 11.94 3.24 -8.05
N ILE A 49 10.99 3.49 -7.14
CA ILE A 49 10.19 4.70 -7.03
C ILE A 49 9.79 4.88 -5.56
N ASP A 50 9.93 6.11 -5.04
CA ASP A 50 9.48 6.38 -3.69
C ASP A 50 7.94 6.37 -3.61
N ILE A 51 7.41 6.03 -2.43
CA ILE A 51 5.95 5.92 -2.22
C ILE A 51 5.26 7.25 -2.53
N ASP A 52 5.90 8.37 -2.22
CA ASP A 52 5.28 9.68 -2.38
C ASP A 52 5.08 10.01 -3.87
N THR A 53 6.08 9.74 -4.72
CA THR A 53 6.00 9.85 -6.18
C THR A 53 5.05 8.81 -6.79
N LEU A 54 5.08 7.56 -6.31
CA LEU A 54 4.17 6.52 -6.79
C LEU A 54 2.70 6.93 -6.60
N LEU A 55 2.35 7.47 -5.44
CA LEU A 55 0.97 7.87 -5.12
C LEU A 55 0.51 9.11 -5.89
N ASP A 56 1.42 9.89 -6.46
CA ASP A 56 1.12 11.05 -7.30
C ASP A 56 0.88 10.64 -8.77
N GLU A 57 1.14 9.38 -9.14
CA GLU A 57 0.85 8.85 -10.48
C GLU A 57 -0.67 8.74 -10.73
N PRO A 58 -1.17 9.17 -11.92
CA PRO A 58 -2.61 9.13 -12.23
C PRO A 58 -3.26 7.75 -12.12
N ASP A 59 -2.50 6.69 -12.39
CA ASP A 59 -2.95 5.29 -12.28
C ASP A 59 -1.92 4.45 -11.51
N PHE A 60 -1.62 4.87 -10.27
CA PHE A 60 -0.68 4.14 -9.42
C PHE A 60 -1.11 2.68 -9.16
N ILE A 61 -2.41 2.38 -9.14
CA ILE A 61 -2.92 1.02 -8.93
C ILE A 61 -2.60 0.15 -10.15
N GLY A 62 -2.85 0.65 -11.37
CA GLY A 62 -2.45 -0.04 -12.60
C GLY A 62 -0.96 -0.31 -12.62
N ARG A 63 -0.14 0.65 -12.20
CA ARG A 63 1.32 0.45 -12.08
C ARG A 63 1.69 -0.66 -11.10
N LEU A 64 1.05 -0.70 -9.93
CA LEU A 64 1.23 -1.77 -8.93
C LEU A 64 0.86 -3.15 -9.49
N THR A 65 -0.23 -3.27 -10.24
CA THR A 65 -0.67 -4.56 -10.77
C THR A 65 0.12 -4.99 -12.00
N ASP A 66 0.40 -4.06 -12.91
CA ASP A 66 0.88 -4.37 -14.26
C ASP A 66 2.42 -4.39 -14.33
N GLU A 67 3.10 -3.52 -13.59
CA GLU A 67 4.56 -3.43 -13.58
C GLU A 67 5.18 -4.18 -12.40
N TYR A 68 4.56 -4.11 -11.23
CA TYR A 68 5.08 -4.70 -10.00
C TYR A 68 4.42 -6.02 -9.60
N GLY A 69 3.41 -6.47 -10.36
CA GLY A 69 2.80 -7.79 -10.19
C GLY A 69 1.99 -7.94 -8.91
N PHE A 70 1.43 -6.85 -8.36
CA PHE A 70 0.60 -6.93 -7.16
C PHE A 70 -0.68 -7.71 -7.45
N GLY A 71 -0.93 -8.76 -6.66
CA GLY A 71 -2.22 -9.40 -6.57
C GLY A 71 -3.16 -8.65 -5.61
N ASP A 72 -4.40 -9.13 -5.52
CA ASP A 72 -5.41 -8.54 -4.63
C ASP A 72 -4.96 -8.55 -3.16
N GLN A 73 -4.21 -9.58 -2.75
CA GLN A 73 -3.68 -9.70 -1.38
C GLN A 73 -2.54 -8.71 -1.11
N GLU A 74 -1.66 -8.48 -2.08
CA GLU A 74 -0.58 -7.49 -1.98
C GLU A 74 -1.15 -6.08 -1.93
N LEU A 75 -2.18 -5.78 -2.73
CA LEU A 75 -2.92 -4.52 -2.66
C LEU A 75 -3.57 -4.33 -1.29
N ASP A 76 -4.19 -5.37 -0.72
CA ASP A 76 -4.80 -5.28 0.62
C ASP A 76 -3.74 -4.96 1.69
N LYS A 77 -2.62 -5.67 1.70
CA LYS A 77 -1.49 -5.40 2.63
C LYS A 77 -0.87 -4.04 2.42
N PHE A 78 -0.77 -3.59 1.17
CA PHE A 78 -0.24 -2.27 0.87
C PHE A 78 -1.18 -1.17 1.39
N ALA A 79 -2.50 -1.34 1.24
CA ALA A 79 -3.48 -0.44 1.84
C ALA A 79 -3.38 -0.42 3.38
N GLU A 80 -3.17 -1.58 4.03
CA GLU A 80 -2.93 -1.61 5.48
C GLU A 80 -1.69 -0.82 5.89
N LEU A 81 -0.61 -0.93 5.12
CA LEU A 81 0.62 -0.17 5.36
C LEU A 81 0.39 1.34 5.18
N LEU A 82 -0.27 1.75 4.10
CA LEU A 82 -0.57 3.18 3.86
C LEU A 82 -1.45 3.75 4.97
N PHE A 83 -2.39 2.96 5.51
CA PHE A 83 -3.20 3.37 6.65
C PHE A 83 -2.36 3.59 7.92
N ASP A 84 -1.42 2.69 8.22
CA ASP A 84 -0.51 2.88 9.35
C ASP A 84 0.37 4.13 9.19
N MET A 85 0.84 4.38 7.96
CA MET A 85 1.61 5.58 7.65
C MET A 85 0.77 6.85 7.82
N ALA A 86 -0.53 6.80 7.47
CA ALA A 86 -1.45 7.90 7.71
C ALA A 86 -1.67 8.13 9.21
N ALA A 87 -1.81 7.05 9.99
CA ALA A 87 -1.96 7.15 11.44
C ALA A 87 -0.72 7.73 12.15
N ALA A 88 0.47 7.46 11.61
CA ALA A 88 1.74 7.94 12.15
C ALA A 88 2.08 9.38 11.73
N SER A 89 1.54 9.88 10.61
CA SER A 89 1.93 11.19 10.08
C SER A 89 1.33 12.34 10.90
N GLU A 90 2.20 13.27 11.33
CA GLU A 90 1.80 14.54 11.93
C GLU A 90 1.34 15.57 10.88
N GLN A 91 1.66 15.33 9.60
CA GLN A 91 1.34 16.26 8.51
C GLN A 91 -0.03 15.97 7.94
N HIS A 92 -0.97 16.90 8.11
CA HIS A 92 -2.35 16.74 7.63
C HIS A 92 -2.45 16.43 6.14
N ALA A 93 -1.66 17.10 5.29
CA ALA A 93 -1.65 16.85 3.85
C ALA A 93 -1.16 15.43 3.50
N GLU A 94 -0.12 14.94 4.17
CA GLU A 94 0.38 13.57 3.97
C GLU A 94 -0.67 12.55 4.45
N ARG A 95 -1.29 12.77 5.62
CA ARG A 95 -2.39 11.92 6.12
C ARG A 95 -3.54 11.80 5.12
N LEU A 96 -4.00 12.92 4.58
CA LEU A 96 -5.09 12.94 3.60
C LEU A 96 -4.71 12.19 2.32
N ARG A 97 -3.50 12.39 1.80
CA ARG A 97 -3.04 11.70 0.59
C ARG A 97 -2.97 10.19 0.81
N LEU A 98 -2.38 9.74 1.92
CA LEU A 98 -2.28 8.33 2.27
C LEU A 98 -3.68 7.71 2.46
N ALA A 99 -4.58 8.40 3.17
CA ALA A 99 -5.96 7.94 3.36
C ALA A 99 -6.73 7.86 2.04
N ALA A 100 -6.56 8.83 1.13
CA ALA A 100 -7.15 8.81 -0.20
C ALA A 100 -6.65 7.61 -1.03
N ALA A 101 -5.35 7.31 -0.97
CA ALA A 101 -4.77 6.15 -1.63
C ALA A 101 -5.33 4.82 -1.09
N VAL A 102 -5.50 4.69 0.23
CA VAL A 102 -6.17 3.53 0.85
C VAL A 102 -7.60 3.38 0.32
N GLY A 103 -8.35 4.48 0.28
CA GLY A 103 -9.72 4.49 -0.27
C GLY A 103 -9.77 4.09 -1.74
N ALA A 104 -8.81 4.54 -2.55
CA ALA A 104 -8.70 4.17 -3.96
C ALA A 104 -8.41 2.67 -4.15
N ILE A 105 -7.45 2.11 -3.41
CA ILE A 105 -7.13 0.67 -3.45
C ILE A 105 -8.35 -0.17 -3.08
N TYR A 106 -9.03 0.17 -1.99
CA TYR A 106 -10.22 -0.56 -1.58
C TYR A 106 -11.37 -0.41 -2.58
N SER A 107 -11.59 0.78 -3.13
CA SER A 107 -12.59 0.95 -4.20
C SER A 107 -12.29 0.07 -5.42
N TYR A 108 -11.01 -0.04 -5.82
CA TYR A 108 -10.57 -0.93 -6.89
C TYR A 108 -10.83 -2.41 -6.56
N LEU A 109 -10.47 -2.85 -5.35
CA LEU A 109 -10.69 -4.24 -4.90
C LEU A 109 -12.19 -4.59 -4.82
N ASP A 110 -13.04 -3.65 -4.41
CA ASP A 110 -14.50 -3.84 -4.41
C ASP A 110 -15.07 -3.95 -5.82
N ALA A 111 -14.62 -3.08 -6.74
CA ALA A 111 -15.05 -3.12 -8.13
C ALA A 111 -14.73 -4.48 -8.79
N LYS A 112 -13.60 -5.10 -8.42
CA LYS A 112 -13.22 -6.45 -8.86
C LYS A 112 -13.86 -7.59 -8.05
N LYS A 113 -14.62 -7.28 -7.00
CA LYS A 113 -15.21 -8.27 -6.07
C LYS A 113 -14.15 -9.16 -5.40
N ALA A 114 -12.98 -8.59 -5.09
CA ALA A 114 -11.94 -9.30 -4.37
C ALA A 114 -12.42 -9.71 -2.95
N PRO A 115 -11.96 -10.83 -2.40
CA PRO A 115 -12.26 -11.21 -1.03
C PRO A 115 -11.88 -10.11 -0.04
N ALA A 116 -12.81 -9.67 0.79
CA ALA A 116 -12.54 -8.66 1.80
C ALA A 116 -11.89 -9.29 3.04
N SER A 117 -10.78 -8.73 3.51
CA SER A 117 -10.20 -9.06 4.81
C SER A 117 -11.00 -8.43 5.95
N LEU A 118 -10.89 -9.01 7.15
CA LEU A 118 -11.48 -8.41 8.35
C LEU A 118 -10.86 -7.03 8.65
N ASN A 119 -9.55 -6.88 8.39
CA ASN A 119 -8.83 -5.62 8.59
C ASN A 119 -9.38 -4.50 7.72
N ARG A 120 -9.68 -4.79 6.46
CA ARG A 120 -10.28 -3.84 5.52
C ARG A 120 -11.56 -3.18 6.07
N TYR A 121 -12.43 -3.94 6.73
CA TYR A 121 -13.64 -3.39 7.35
C TYR A 121 -13.32 -2.37 8.45
N TYR A 122 -12.35 -2.69 9.32
CA TYR A 122 -11.94 -1.78 10.39
C TYR A 122 -11.25 -0.53 9.84
N ILE A 123 -10.40 -0.69 8.83
CA ILE A 123 -9.69 0.42 8.19
C ILE A 123 -10.69 1.38 7.55
N LEU A 124 -11.63 0.89 6.74
CA LEU A 124 -12.64 1.76 6.09
C LEU A 124 -13.48 2.54 7.11
N LYS A 125 -13.81 1.92 8.25
CA LYS A 125 -14.53 2.60 9.33
C LYS A 125 -13.71 3.71 9.98
N ASP A 126 -12.40 3.51 10.13
CA ASP A 126 -11.51 4.47 10.76
C ASP A 126 -10.94 5.52 9.80
N LEU A 127 -10.90 5.22 8.50
CA LEU A 127 -10.47 6.13 7.44
C LEU A 127 -11.29 7.43 7.43
N ASP A 128 -12.58 7.29 7.76
CA ASP A 128 -13.54 8.38 7.88
C ASP A 128 -13.10 9.47 8.87
N LYS A 129 -12.24 9.12 9.85
CA LYS A 129 -11.69 10.07 10.82
C LYS A 129 -10.69 11.03 10.17
N TYR A 130 -9.84 10.54 9.27
CA TYR A 130 -8.82 11.36 8.62
C TYR A 130 -9.41 12.30 7.57
N ILE A 131 -10.49 11.90 6.92
CA ILE A 131 -11.16 12.71 5.88
C ILE A 131 -12.04 13.82 6.50
N LYS A 132 -12.51 13.63 7.74
CA LYS A 132 -13.42 14.56 8.43
C LYS A 132 -12.73 15.52 9.41
N GLU A 133 -11.42 15.40 9.62
CA GLU A 133 -10.68 16.35 10.47
C GLU A 133 -10.71 17.76 9.84
N PRO A 134 -11.19 18.79 10.57
CA PRO A 134 -11.19 20.16 10.06
C PRO A 134 -9.75 20.68 9.89
N GLN A 135 -9.54 21.43 8.80
CA GLN A 135 -8.28 22.12 8.42
C GLN A 135 -7.81 23.10 9.50
#